data_AF-A0A9X8E206-F1
#
_entry.id   AF-A0A9X8E206-F1
#
_cell.length_a   1.000
_cell.length_b   1.000
_cell.length_c   1.000
_cell.angle_alpha   90.00
_cell.angle_beta   90.00
_cell.angle_gamma   90.00
#
_symmetry.space_group_name_H-M   'P 1'
#
loop_
_entity.id
_entity.type
_entity.pdbx_description
1 polymer ?
#
loop_
_entity_poly.entity_id
_entity_poly.type
_entity_poly.pdbx_seq_one_letter_code
_entity_poly.pdbx_strand_id
1 'polypeptide(L)'
;MEVLPREAKRRKVASHANEVLATEYEVRDGVVILAKTPSKARALSASIGAYIVVSLPPFNDQIADRTASKTYLARVRGSFPQNLSAEWLSKLHLPTPRARVTIDGKWLRVQCPLVCKSHKDGVWTWALDGASDVKEAETLVQFHSNPPPSSRPHDGEIGHDDDDDGTTVVLVKVRDQ
;
A
#
# COMPACT_ATOMS: atom_id res chain seq x y z
N MET A 1 41.39 -42.80 -7.13
CA MET A 1 41.88 -41.41 -6.99
C MET A 1 40.71 -40.52 -7.38
N GLU A 2 39.88 -40.19 -6.40
CA GLU A 2 38.64 -39.42 -6.62
C GLU A 2 38.97 -37.94 -6.82
N VAL A 3 38.43 -37.37 -7.89
CA VAL A 3 38.62 -35.96 -8.27
C VAL A 3 37.42 -35.16 -7.75
N LEU A 4 37.64 -34.34 -6.72
CA LEU A 4 36.65 -33.41 -6.18
C LEU A 4 36.34 -32.29 -7.19
N PRO A 5 35.06 -31.97 -7.47
CA PRO A 5 34.71 -30.80 -8.25
C PRO A 5 34.87 -29.50 -7.44
N ARG A 6 35.57 -28.56 -8.06
CA ARG A 6 36.00 -27.24 -7.55
C ARG A 6 34.81 -26.31 -7.26
N GLU A 7 34.88 -25.60 -6.13
CA GLU A 7 34.01 -24.47 -5.79
C GLU A 7 34.04 -23.41 -6.90
N ALA A 8 32.88 -23.19 -7.55
CA ALA A 8 32.68 -22.04 -8.43
C ALA A 8 32.35 -20.80 -7.57
N LYS A 9 33.38 -20.03 -7.22
CA LYS A 9 33.28 -18.68 -6.66
C LYS A 9 32.51 -17.77 -7.64
N ARG A 10 31.20 -17.63 -7.46
CA ARG A 10 30.39 -16.66 -8.22
C ARG A 10 30.70 -15.26 -7.67
N ARG A 11 31.48 -14.48 -8.42
CA ARG A 11 31.85 -13.09 -8.10
C ARG A 11 30.59 -12.25 -7.93
N LYS A 12 30.47 -11.58 -6.78
CA LYS A 12 29.49 -10.51 -6.53
C LYS A 12 29.94 -9.30 -7.34
N VAL A 13 29.29 -9.06 -8.49
CA VAL A 13 29.42 -7.79 -9.20
C VAL A 13 28.62 -6.77 -8.41
N ALA A 14 29.30 -5.83 -7.77
CA ALA A 14 28.65 -4.71 -7.10
C ALA A 14 28.08 -3.77 -8.17
N SER A 15 26.79 -3.91 -8.48
CA SER A 15 26.07 -2.85 -9.17
C SER A 15 25.77 -1.75 -8.16
N HIS A 16 26.56 -0.67 -8.22
CA HIS A 16 26.17 0.63 -7.67
C HIS A 16 24.93 1.10 -8.45
N ALA A 17 23.75 0.72 -7.97
CA ALA A 17 22.49 1.30 -8.37
C ALA A 17 21.88 1.89 -7.11
N ASN A 18 21.54 3.17 -7.20
CA ASN A 18 21.00 4.02 -6.15
C ASN A 18 19.83 3.30 -5.46
N GLU A 19 20.10 2.67 -4.32
CA GLU A 19 19.11 1.93 -3.56
C GLU A 19 18.28 2.98 -2.81
N VAL A 20 17.23 3.46 -3.47
CA VAL A 20 16.11 4.08 -2.77
C VAL A 20 15.62 2.98 -1.84
N LEU A 21 16.00 3.08 -0.56
CA LEU A 21 15.57 2.21 0.52
C LEU A 21 14.05 2.11 0.50
N ALA A 22 13.54 1.12 -0.23
CA ALA A 22 12.19 0.64 -0.10
C ALA A 22 12.16 -0.09 1.24
N THR A 23 11.91 0.65 2.32
CA THR A 23 11.57 0.05 3.61
C THR A 23 10.36 -0.85 3.39
N GLU A 24 10.59 -2.16 3.45
CA GLU A 24 9.53 -3.16 3.51
C GLU A 24 8.76 -2.95 4.82
N TYR A 25 7.46 -2.70 4.72
CA TYR A 25 6.56 -2.62 5.88
C TYR A 25 5.70 -3.90 5.91
N GLU A 26 6.00 -4.80 6.84
CA GLU A 26 5.16 -5.96 7.13
C GLU A 26 3.95 -5.50 7.96
N VAL A 27 2.74 -5.54 7.40
CA VAL A 27 1.51 -5.22 8.15
C VAL A 27 1.12 -6.44 8.98
N ARG A 28 1.44 -6.42 10.27
CA ARG A 28 1.17 -7.54 11.20
C ARG A 28 -0.20 -7.50 11.88
N ASP A 29 -0.84 -6.33 11.90
CA ASP A 29 -2.12 -6.12 12.58
C ASP A 29 -3.24 -5.81 11.58
N GLY A 30 -4.41 -6.45 11.75
CA GLY A 30 -5.55 -6.20 10.87
C GLY A 30 -6.80 -7.01 11.20
N VAL A 31 -7.93 -6.62 10.60
CA VAL A 31 -9.20 -7.33 10.71
C VAL A 31 -9.20 -8.52 9.73
N VAL A 32 -9.42 -9.72 10.26
CA VAL A 32 -9.58 -10.95 9.47
C VAL A 32 -11.02 -11.43 9.57
N ILE A 33 -11.68 -11.61 8.42
CA ILE A 33 -13.05 -12.13 8.35
C ILE A 33 -12.99 -13.59 7.91
N LEU A 34 -13.48 -14.49 8.77
CA LEU A 34 -13.57 -15.93 8.48
C LEU A 34 -15.04 -16.33 8.34
N ALA A 35 -15.37 -16.98 7.22
CA ALA A 35 -16.70 -17.53 7.01
C ALA A 35 -16.84 -18.89 7.71
N LYS A 36 -17.85 -19.02 8.59
CA LYS A 36 -18.12 -20.25 9.35
C LYS A 36 -18.85 -21.34 8.55
N THR A 37 -19.38 -21.02 7.37
CA THR A 37 -20.12 -21.96 6.52
C THR A 37 -19.71 -21.82 5.06
N PRO A 38 -19.82 -22.89 4.23
CA PRO A 38 -19.52 -22.81 2.80
C PRO A 38 -20.37 -21.78 2.03
N SER A 39 -21.62 -21.58 2.45
CA SER A 39 -22.51 -20.56 1.88
C SER A 39 -22.02 -19.14 2.15
N LYS A 40 -21.62 -18.85 3.39
CA LYS A 40 -21.03 -17.56 3.76
C LYS A 40 -19.66 -17.34 3.10
N ALA A 41 -18.89 -18.40 2.90
CA ALA A 41 -17.60 -18.31 2.20
C ALA A 41 -17.80 -17.89 0.75
N ARG A 42 -18.76 -18.48 0.04
CA ARG A 42 -19.10 -18.07 -1.34
C ARG A 42 -19.58 -16.62 -1.40
N ALA A 43 -20.48 -16.22 -0.49
CA ALA A 43 -20.95 -14.82 -0.42
C ALA A 43 -19.80 -13.84 -0.12
N LEU A 44 -18.91 -14.18 0.81
CA LEU A 44 -17.74 -13.37 1.13
C LEU A 44 -16.79 -13.26 -0.07
N SER A 45 -16.48 -14.37 -0.75
CA SER A 45 -15.62 -14.37 -1.94
C SER A 45 -16.21 -13.55 -3.09
N ALA A 46 -17.52 -13.61 -3.29
CA ALA A 46 -18.22 -12.77 -4.25
C ALA A 46 -18.10 -11.28 -3.89
N SER A 47 -18.23 -10.93 -2.60
CA SER A 47 -18.11 -9.55 -2.13
C SER A 47 -16.70 -8.95 -2.25
N ILE A 48 -15.66 -9.79 -2.14
CA ILE A 48 -14.24 -9.37 -2.17
C ILE A 48 -13.65 -9.45 -3.59
N GLY A 49 -14.24 -10.24 -4.49
CA GLY A 49 -13.73 -10.41 -5.86
C GLY A 49 -12.63 -11.45 -6.03
N ALA A 50 -12.59 -12.47 -5.17
CA ALA A 50 -11.59 -13.53 -5.21
C ALA A 50 -11.93 -14.70 -6.17
N TYR A 51 -13.03 -14.64 -6.92
CA TYR A 51 -13.44 -15.73 -7.80
C TYR A 51 -12.90 -15.55 -9.23
N ILE A 52 -12.07 -16.50 -9.67
CA ILE A 52 -12.00 -16.88 -11.09
C ILE A 52 -13.12 -17.90 -11.30
N VAL A 53 -14.12 -17.54 -12.09
CA VAL A 53 -15.18 -18.46 -12.49
C VAL A 53 -14.57 -19.43 -13.51
N VAL A 54 -14.38 -20.69 -13.12
CA VAL A 54 -14.31 -21.78 -14.09
C VAL A 54 -15.74 -22.07 -14.48
N SER A 55 -16.19 -21.53 -15.61
CA SER A 55 -17.54 -21.74 -16.13
C SER A 55 -17.73 -23.22 -16.48
N LEU A 56 -18.31 -23.99 -15.56
CA LEU A 56 -18.84 -25.32 -15.85
C LEU A 56 -20.33 -25.34 -15.50
N PRO A 57 -21.21 -25.68 -16.46
CA PRO A 57 -22.65 -25.85 -16.21
C PRO A 57 -22.89 -26.86 -15.07
N PRO A 58 -23.91 -26.67 -14.21
CA PRO A 58 -25.03 -25.73 -14.30
C PRO A 58 -24.89 -24.48 -13.40
N PHE A 59 -23.67 -24.14 -12.96
CA PHE A 59 -23.50 -23.03 -12.01
C PHE A 59 -23.53 -21.69 -12.74
N ASN A 60 -24.62 -20.93 -12.54
CA ASN A 60 -24.73 -19.53 -12.98
C ASN A 60 -23.55 -18.70 -12.45
N ASP A 61 -23.01 -17.86 -13.33
CA ASP A 61 -21.92 -16.94 -13.07
C ASP A 61 -22.18 -16.08 -11.82
N GLN A 62 -21.52 -16.41 -10.71
CA GLN A 62 -21.41 -15.48 -9.59
C GLN A 62 -20.36 -14.43 -9.96
N ILE A 63 -20.80 -13.39 -10.64
CA ILE A 63 -20.00 -12.19 -10.88
C ILE A 63 -19.69 -11.58 -9.51
N ALA A 64 -18.41 -11.35 -9.23
CA ALA A 64 -17.99 -10.63 -8.06
C ALA A 64 -18.56 -9.20 -8.07
N ASP A 65 -19.25 -8.81 -7.00
CA ASP A 65 -19.86 -7.47 -6.91
C ASP A 65 -18.88 -6.42 -6.34
N ARG A 66 -17.73 -6.85 -5.80
CA ARG A 66 -16.66 -6.01 -5.23
C ARG A 66 -17.18 -4.96 -4.24
N THR A 67 -18.25 -5.30 -3.51
CA THR A 67 -18.89 -4.39 -2.55
C THR A 67 -18.10 -4.25 -1.25
N ALA A 68 -17.21 -5.18 -0.94
CA ALA A 68 -16.35 -5.09 0.24
C ALA A 68 -15.33 -3.96 0.11
N SER A 69 -15.17 -3.17 1.17
CA SER A 69 -14.14 -2.12 1.19
C SER A 69 -13.27 -2.23 2.44
N LYS A 70 -11.97 -1.96 2.27
CA LYS A 70 -10.98 -2.02 3.36
C LYS A 70 -10.44 -0.61 3.61
N THR A 71 -10.45 -0.21 4.88
CA THR A 71 -9.88 1.05 5.34
C THR A 71 -8.84 0.74 6.42
N TYR A 72 -7.65 1.28 6.26
CA TYR A 72 -6.51 1.07 7.14
C TYR A 72 -6.15 2.36 7.85
N LEU A 73 -5.56 2.25 9.04
CA LEU A 73 -4.82 3.34 9.67
C LEU A 73 -3.35 3.21 9.27
N ALA A 74 -2.76 4.30 8.81
CA ALA A 74 -1.36 4.34 8.44
C ALA A 74 -0.69 5.58 9.04
N ARG A 75 0.55 5.42 9.50
CA ARG A 75 1.42 6.52 9.89
C ARG A 75 2.29 6.89 8.69
N VAL A 76 2.16 8.11 8.19
CA VAL A 76 2.91 8.63 7.04
C VAL A 76 3.90 9.68 7.49
N ARG A 77 5.04 9.79 6.78
CA ARG A 77 6.01 10.85 7.00
C ARG A 77 5.48 12.18 6.46
N GLY A 78 5.87 13.25 7.13
CA GLY A 78 5.44 14.61 6.85
C GLY A 78 4.09 14.98 7.47
N SER A 79 3.71 16.22 7.24
CA SER A 79 2.42 16.77 7.62
C SER A 79 1.40 16.55 6.50
N PHE A 80 0.35 15.79 6.78
CA PHE A 80 -0.80 15.67 5.89
C PHE A 80 -1.88 16.66 6.34
N PRO A 81 -2.44 17.49 5.43
CA PRO A 81 -3.33 18.56 5.82
C PRO A 81 -4.66 18.01 6.37
N GLN A 82 -5.13 18.60 7.47
CA GLN A 82 -6.44 18.29 8.02
C GLN A 82 -7.58 18.68 7.06
N ASN A 83 -7.41 19.79 6.34
CA ASN A 83 -8.36 20.28 5.34
C ASN A 83 -7.70 20.30 3.97
N LEU A 84 -8.26 19.55 3.02
CA LEU A 84 -7.80 19.52 1.64
C LEU A 84 -8.27 20.78 0.90
N SER A 85 -7.35 21.45 0.22
CA SER A 85 -7.63 22.62 -0.61
C SER A 85 -6.95 22.49 -1.97
N ALA A 86 -7.49 23.17 -2.98
CA ALA A 86 -6.88 23.23 -4.31
C ALA A 86 -5.48 23.87 -4.28
N GLU A 87 -5.26 24.85 -3.38
CA GLU A 87 -3.96 25.47 -3.19
C GLU A 87 -2.93 24.46 -2.67
N TRP A 88 -3.30 23.66 -1.66
CA TRP A 88 -2.41 22.61 -1.17
C TRP A 88 -2.12 21.58 -2.26
N LEU A 89 -3.15 21.14 -2.99
CA LEU A 89 -2.99 20.17 -4.08
C LEU A 89 -2.06 20.69 -5.18
N SER A 90 -2.10 21.99 -5.48
CA SER A 90 -1.21 22.62 -6.48
C SER A 90 0.27 22.60 -6.09
N LYS A 91 0.57 22.49 -4.78
CA LYS A 91 1.93 22.41 -4.23
C LYS A 91 2.42 20.97 -4.07
N LEU A 92 1.55 19.98 -4.30
CA LEU A 92 1.86 18.56 -4.11
C LEU A 92 2.84 18.08 -5.20
N HIS A 93 3.98 17.55 -4.78
CA HIS A 93 4.92 16.90 -5.68
C HIS A 93 4.57 15.44 -5.87
N LEU A 94 4.31 15.03 -7.12
CA LEU A 94 4.02 13.64 -7.46
C LEU A 94 5.29 12.93 -7.93
N PRO A 95 5.58 11.71 -7.43
CA PRO A 95 6.78 10.96 -7.81
C PRO A 95 6.74 10.43 -9.24
N THR A 96 5.58 10.49 -9.90
CA THR A 96 5.39 10.05 -11.29
C THR A 96 4.34 10.91 -12.00
N PRO A 97 4.54 11.25 -13.28
CA PRO A 97 3.54 11.96 -14.08
C PRO A 97 2.30 11.11 -14.38
N ARG A 98 2.38 9.78 -14.19
CA ARG A 98 1.24 8.87 -14.37
C ARG A 98 0.24 8.91 -13.21
N ALA A 99 0.63 9.48 -12.07
CA ALA A 99 -0.27 9.66 -10.95
C ALA A 99 -1.23 10.82 -11.22
N ARG A 100 -2.51 10.61 -10.92
CA ARG A 100 -3.52 11.66 -10.89
C ARG A 100 -4.05 11.79 -9.48
N VAL A 101 -4.05 13.02 -8.97
CA VAL A 101 -4.52 13.31 -7.62
C VAL A 101 -5.63 14.35 -7.68
N THR A 102 -6.76 14.04 -7.05
CA THR A 102 -7.94 14.90 -6.97
C THR A 102 -8.50 14.91 -5.55
N ILE A 103 -9.37 15.88 -5.26
CA ILE A 103 -10.08 15.95 -3.98
C ILE A 103 -11.51 15.42 -4.18
N ASP A 104 -11.90 14.44 -3.37
CA ASP A 104 -13.24 13.84 -3.33
C ASP A 104 -13.83 14.03 -1.93
N GLY A 105 -14.47 15.18 -1.72
CA GLY A 105 -14.94 15.60 -0.40
C GLY A 105 -13.79 15.77 0.59
N LYS A 106 -13.72 14.91 1.61
CA LYS A 106 -12.64 14.89 2.61
C LYS A 106 -11.47 13.96 2.24
N TRP A 107 -11.59 13.23 1.13
CA TRP A 107 -10.59 12.27 0.70
C TRP A 107 -9.71 12.86 -0.39
N LEU A 108 -8.40 12.62 -0.27
CA LEU A 108 -7.47 12.77 -1.37
C LEU A 108 -7.54 11.49 -2.20
N ARG A 109 -8.02 11.59 -3.43
CA ARG A 109 -8.08 10.47 -4.37
C ARG A 109 -6.80 10.42 -5.17
N VAL A 110 -6.04 9.34 -5.00
CA VAL A 110 -4.81 9.05 -5.72
C VAL A 110 -5.07 7.90 -6.67
N GLN A 111 -4.99 8.17 -7.97
CA GLN A 111 -5.03 7.17 -9.02
C GLN A 111 -3.61 7.02 -9.55
N CYS A 112 -3.04 5.83 -9.42
CA CYS A 112 -1.69 5.58 -9.89
C CYS A 112 -1.58 4.13 -10.39
N PRO A 113 -1.14 3.92 -11.64
CA PRO A 113 -0.85 2.59 -12.13
C PRO A 113 0.30 1.96 -11.35
N LEU A 114 0.14 0.70 -10.96
CA LEU A 114 1.13 -0.06 -10.19
C LEU A 114 1.66 -1.25 -10.99
N VAL A 115 2.90 -1.65 -10.71
CA VAL A 115 3.51 -2.89 -11.19
C VAL A 115 3.94 -3.73 -10.01
N CYS A 116 3.61 -5.02 -10.05
CA CYS A 116 4.09 -5.97 -9.06
C CYS A 116 5.56 -6.29 -9.34
N LYS A 117 6.45 -5.99 -8.39
CA LYS A 117 7.87 -6.32 -8.48
C LYS A 117 8.16 -7.74 -8.02
N SER A 118 7.43 -8.22 -7.02
CA SER A 118 7.49 -9.59 -6.54
C SER A 118 6.11 -10.03 -6.09
N HIS A 119 5.55 -11.04 -6.77
CA HIS A 119 4.30 -11.67 -6.36
C HIS A 119 4.43 -12.40 -5.02
N LYS A 120 5.62 -12.94 -4.75
CA LYS A 120 5.90 -13.71 -3.53
C LYS A 120 5.91 -12.81 -2.29
N ASP A 121 6.54 -11.64 -2.43
CA ASP A 121 6.77 -10.72 -1.32
C ASP A 121 5.73 -9.59 -1.27
N GLY A 122 4.79 -9.58 -2.24
CA GLY A 122 3.73 -8.57 -2.30
C GLY A 122 4.24 -7.15 -2.53
N VAL A 123 5.41 -7.00 -3.17
CA VAL A 123 6.04 -5.69 -3.40
C VAL A 123 5.45 -5.06 -4.66
N TRP A 124 4.89 -3.87 -4.51
CA TRP A 124 4.33 -3.06 -5.60
C TRP A 124 5.04 -1.72 -5.68
N THR A 125 5.24 -1.24 -6.90
CA THR A 125 5.75 0.12 -7.16
C THR A 125 4.84 0.81 -8.17
N TRP A 126 4.90 2.13 -8.25
CA TRP A 126 4.26 2.82 -9.37
C TRP A 126 4.88 2.38 -10.70
N ALA A 127 4.07 2.41 -11.75
CA ALA A 127 4.48 2.06 -13.10
C ALA A 127 5.30 3.19 -13.71
N LEU A 128 6.43 2.83 -14.33
CA LEU A 128 7.20 3.73 -15.19
C LEU A 128 6.56 3.79 -16.59
N ASP A 129 7.01 4.74 -17.41
CA ASP A 129 6.56 4.80 -18.80
C ASP A 129 7.01 3.57 -19.58
N GLY A 130 6.10 3.04 -20.41
CA GLY A 130 6.32 1.81 -21.18
C GLY A 130 6.29 0.50 -20.37
N ALA A 131 5.96 0.53 -19.07
CA ALA A 131 5.83 -0.69 -18.28
C ALA A 131 4.69 -1.60 -18.80
N SER A 132 4.97 -2.90 -18.92
CA SER A 132 3.95 -3.94 -19.16
C SER A 132 3.31 -4.37 -17.83
N ASP A 133 2.19 -5.09 -17.92
CA ASP A 133 1.54 -5.75 -16.78
C ASP A 133 1.16 -4.80 -15.63
N VAL A 134 0.61 -3.66 -16.02
CA VAL A 134 0.19 -2.59 -15.11
C VAL A 134 -1.20 -2.89 -14.54
N LYS A 135 -1.36 -2.70 -13.23
CA LYS A 135 -2.66 -2.68 -12.55
C LYS A 135 -3.03 -1.24 -12.22
N GLU A 136 -4.14 -0.76 -12.76
CA GLU A 136 -4.71 0.52 -12.35
C GLU A 136 -5.17 0.42 -10.88
N ALA A 137 -4.71 1.34 -10.04
CA ALA A 137 -5.03 1.34 -8.63
C ALA A 137 -5.56 2.70 -8.19
N GLU A 138 -6.55 2.66 -7.31
CA GLU A 138 -7.12 3.83 -6.66
C GLU A 138 -7.02 3.71 -5.15
N THR A 139 -6.46 4.75 -4.54
CA THR A 139 -6.33 4.87 -3.09
C THR A 139 -6.93 6.20 -2.65
N LEU A 140 -7.76 6.15 -1.61
CA LEU A 140 -8.29 7.33 -0.94
C LEU A 140 -7.54 7.54 0.38
N VAL A 141 -7.06 8.75 0.62
CA VAL A 141 -6.33 9.10 1.85
C VAL A 141 -7.04 10.25 2.56
N GLN A 142 -7.23 10.14 3.87
CA GLN A 142 -7.84 11.21 4.68
C GLN A 142 -7.04 11.41 5.97
N PHE A 143 -6.89 12.65 6.41
CA PHE A 143 -6.34 12.96 7.72
C PHE A 143 -7.13 12.26 8.83
N HIS A 144 -6.43 11.61 9.77
CA HIS A 144 -7.05 11.04 10.96
C HIS A 144 -6.68 11.84 12.22
N SER A 145 -5.39 11.90 12.53
CA SER A 145 -4.87 12.59 13.72
C SER A 145 -3.39 12.88 13.57
N ASN A 146 -2.87 13.76 14.42
CA ASN A 146 -1.44 13.81 14.68
C ASN A 146 -1.05 12.68 15.65
N PRO A 147 0.18 12.16 15.58
CA PRO A 147 0.68 11.20 16.56
C PRO A 147 0.67 11.84 17.96
N PRO A 148 0.49 11.04 19.03
CA PRO A 148 0.65 11.54 20.38
C PRO A 148 2.09 12.05 20.60
N PRO A 149 2.30 13.06 21.46
CA PRO A 149 3.63 13.55 21.79
C PRO A 149 4.49 12.39 22.32
N SER A 150 5.75 12.33 21.89
CA SER A 150 6.63 11.23 22.25
C SER A 150 6.85 11.23 23.77
N SER A 151 6.38 10.19 24.46
CA SER A 151 6.60 10.02 25.91
C SER A 151 7.96 9.35 26.14
N ARG A 152 9.03 9.91 25.58
CA ARG A 152 10.39 9.52 25.99
C ARG A 152 10.73 10.32 27.25
N PRO A 153 11.07 9.67 28.37
CA PRO A 153 11.63 10.41 29.50
C PRO A 153 12.95 11.03 29.03
N HIS A 154 12.95 12.35 28.87
CA HIS A 154 14.17 13.11 28.69
C HIS A 154 14.88 13.11 30.04
N ASP A 155 16.00 12.40 30.12
CA ASP A 155 16.92 12.49 31.25
C ASP A 155 17.52 13.91 31.28
N GLY A 156 16.85 14.83 31.96
CA GLY A 156 17.50 15.92 32.71
C GLY A 156 17.91 17.21 32.00
N GLU A 157 17.50 17.50 30.75
CA GLU A 157 17.72 18.83 30.16
C GLU A 157 16.41 19.56 29.86
N ILE A 158 16.34 20.83 30.27
CA ILE A 158 15.26 21.77 29.99
C ILE A 158 15.27 22.03 28.47
N GLY A 159 14.49 21.24 27.72
CA GLY A 159 14.42 21.28 26.26
C GLY A 159 12.97 21.43 25.79
N HIS A 160 12.78 22.25 24.75
CA HIS A 160 11.52 22.60 24.10
C HIS A 160 10.44 21.51 24.07
N ASP A 161 9.21 21.89 24.44
CA ASP A 161 7.99 21.19 24.01
C ASP A 161 7.97 21.09 22.47
N ASP A 162 7.43 19.99 21.96
CA ASP A 162 7.16 19.68 20.54
C ASP A 162 8.23 18.88 19.76
N ASP A 163 8.61 17.71 20.25
CA ASP A 163 9.09 16.63 19.38
C ASP A 163 7.92 16.03 18.58
N ASP A 164 7.40 16.79 17.60
CA ASP A 164 6.64 16.21 16.49
C ASP A 164 7.60 15.29 15.72
N ASP A 165 7.36 13.97 15.76
CA ASP A 165 8.14 12.96 15.01
C ASP A 165 7.99 13.14 13.47
N GLY A 166 7.42 14.26 13.02
CA GLY A 166 7.27 14.66 11.64
C GLY A 166 6.41 13.68 10.88
N THR A 167 5.40 13.11 11.53
CA THR A 167 4.50 12.10 10.94
C THR A 167 3.05 12.46 11.17
N THR A 168 2.17 11.99 10.29
CA THR A 168 0.72 12.15 10.43
C THR A 168 0.05 10.78 10.38
N VAL A 169 -1.03 10.58 11.13
CA VAL A 169 -1.87 9.38 11.01
C VAL A 169 -2.99 9.68 10.01
N VAL A 170 -3.14 8.79 9.03
CA VAL A 170 -4.14 8.89 7.96
C VAL A 170 -4.99 7.62 7.87
N LEU A 171 -6.22 7.80 7.40
CA LEU A 171 -7.06 6.70 6.92
C LEU A 171 -6.73 6.44 5.45
N VAL A 172 -6.52 5.17 5.09
CA VAL A 172 -6.21 4.73 3.74
C VAL A 172 -7.28 3.73 3.29
N LYS A 173 -8.07 4.07 2.28
CA LYS A 173 -9.05 3.17 1.68
C LYS A 173 -8.58 2.75 0.30
N VAL A 174 -8.35 1.46 0.11
CA VAL A 174 -7.95 0.88 -1.17
C VAL A 174 -9.20 0.48 -1.94
N ARG A 175 -9.28 0.87 -3.22
CA ARG A 175 -10.32 0.44 -4.14
C ARG A 175 -9.69 -0.35 -5.28
N ASP A 176 -10.06 -1.62 -5.37
CA ASP A 176 -9.76 -2.43 -6.54
C ASP A 176 -10.78 -2.08 -7.63
N GLN A 177 -10.31 -1.47 -8.73
CA GLN A 177 -11.14 -1.18 -9.91
C GLN A 177 -11.29 -2.40 -10.80
#